data_AF-A0A7R9Q305-F1
#
_entry.id   AF-A0A7R9Q305-F1
#
_cell.length_a   1.000
_cell.length_b   1.000
_cell.length_c   1.000
_cell.angle_alpha   90.00
_cell.angle_beta   90.00
_cell.angle_gamma   90.00
#
_symmetry.space_group_name_H-M   'P 1'
#
loop_
_entity.id
_entity.type
_entity.pdbx_description
1 polymer ?
#
loop_
_entity_poly.entity_id
_entity_poly.type
_entity_poly.pdbx_seq_one_letter_code
_entity_poly.pdbx_strand_id
1 'polypeptide(L)'
;MAFIVRNALKISHLLANNGLKSNKTAYIAVRNCGWIRDWKPGPYPKTQEERDAAAKKYNLIPEDYETYPEGSGYGDYPKLPAVGEDVRDPYEDLDYHFRRRNYGETLNIDYDIYTSDRHNPNETLRYTPLQMVATFLGSFLFLYFLALTDTYFDLRNAWQLKPKQYPKPGVVHYTFEPLD
;
A
#
# COMPACT_ATOMS: atom_id res chain seq x y z
N MET A 1 -57.01 -35.96 -20.62
CA MET A 1 -55.84 -35.38 -21.32
C MET A 1 -55.79 -33.84 -21.33
N ALA A 2 -56.90 -33.11 -21.43
CA ALA A 2 -56.88 -31.64 -21.57
C ALA A 2 -56.29 -30.86 -20.37
N PHE A 3 -56.38 -31.38 -19.14
CA PHE A 3 -55.86 -30.72 -17.93
C PHE A 3 -54.32 -30.68 -17.89
N ILE A 4 -53.66 -31.77 -18.31
CA ILE A 4 -52.20 -31.90 -18.33
C ILE A 4 -51.61 -30.97 -19.38
N VAL A 5 -52.22 -30.91 -20.57
CA VAL A 5 -51.77 -30.03 -21.68
C VAL A 5 -51.92 -28.55 -21.32
N ARG A 6 -53.01 -28.16 -20.64
CA ARG A 6 -53.21 -26.78 -20.17
C ARG A 6 -52.20 -26.36 -19.10
N ASN A 7 -51.84 -27.25 -18.18
CA ASN A 7 -50.82 -26.96 -17.17
C ASN A 7 -49.42 -26.90 -17.77
N ALA A 8 -49.09 -27.78 -18.72
CA ALA A 8 -47.81 -27.75 -19.43
C ALA A 8 -47.61 -26.45 -20.24
N LEU A 9 -48.66 -25.96 -20.91
CA LEU A 9 -48.64 -24.68 -21.62
C LEU A 9 -48.52 -23.47 -20.69
N LYS A 10 -49.14 -23.52 -19.50
CA LYS A 10 -48.95 -22.47 -18.48
C LYS A 10 -47.52 -22.46 -17.93
N ILE A 11 -46.95 -23.64 -17.68
CA ILE A 11 -45.57 -23.77 -17.18
C ILE A 11 -44.56 -23.30 -18.25
N SER A 12 -44.74 -23.69 -19.52
CA SER A 12 -43.85 -23.24 -20.60
C SER A 12 -43.91 -21.72 -20.81
N HIS A 13 -45.10 -21.11 -20.72
CA HIS A 13 -45.26 -19.66 -20.83
C HIS A 13 -44.65 -18.92 -19.63
N LEU A 14 -44.72 -19.48 -18.42
CA LEU A 14 -44.06 -18.92 -17.22
C LEU A 14 -42.53 -19.02 -17.32
N LEU A 15 -42.00 -20.14 -17.81
CA LEU A 15 -40.56 -20.34 -18.03
C LEU A 15 -40.02 -19.40 -19.13
N ALA A 16 -40.75 -19.24 -20.24
CA ALA A 16 -40.39 -18.32 -21.32
C ALA A 16 -40.37 -16.84 -20.86
N ASN A 17 -41.34 -16.43 -20.04
CA ASN A 17 -41.39 -15.06 -19.53
C ASN A 17 -40.32 -14.77 -18.45
N ASN A 18 -39.93 -15.76 -17.65
CA ASN A 18 -38.88 -15.59 -16.65
C ASN A 18 -37.47 -15.52 -17.27
N GLY A 19 -37.23 -16.23 -18.38
CA GLY A 19 -35.98 -16.11 -19.15
C GLY A 19 -35.80 -14.73 -19.80
N LEU A 20 -36.88 -14.10 -20.26
CA LEU A 20 -36.86 -12.77 -20.87
C LEU A 20 -36.76 -11.62 -19.84
N LYS A 21 -37.31 -11.79 -18.63
CA LYS A 21 -37.21 -10.78 -17.55
C LYS A 21 -35.83 -10.71 -16.92
N SER A 22 -35.10 -11.83 -16.85
CA SER A 22 -33.68 -11.88 -16.41
C SER A 22 -32.77 -10.99 -17.27
N ASN A 23 -33.03 -10.93 -18.58
CA ASN A 23 -32.16 -10.24 -19.54
C ASN A 23 -32.36 -8.73 -19.63
N LYS A 24 -33.50 -8.16 -19.19
CA LYS A 24 -33.72 -6.70 -19.28
C LYS A 24 -32.87 -5.91 -18.27
N THR A 25 -32.78 -6.40 -17.03
CA THR A 25 -31.90 -5.84 -16.00
C THR A 25 -30.43 -6.01 -16.37
N ALA A 26 -30.04 -7.19 -16.88
CA ALA A 26 -28.69 -7.41 -17.40
C ALA A 26 -28.37 -6.51 -18.60
N TYR A 27 -29.30 -6.32 -19.53
CA TYR A 27 -29.14 -5.45 -20.69
C TYR A 27 -29.00 -3.97 -20.30
N ILE A 28 -29.79 -3.49 -19.32
CA ILE A 28 -29.67 -2.12 -18.80
C ILE A 28 -28.31 -1.93 -18.09
N ALA A 29 -27.88 -2.91 -17.30
CA ALA A 29 -26.57 -2.88 -16.65
C ALA A 29 -25.41 -2.90 -17.66
N VAL A 30 -25.46 -3.77 -18.69
CA VAL A 30 -24.44 -3.86 -19.75
C VAL A 30 -24.42 -2.61 -20.63
N ARG A 31 -25.59 -2.03 -20.92
CA ARG A 31 -25.70 -0.77 -21.68
C ARG A 31 -25.12 0.42 -20.90
N ASN A 32 -25.37 0.50 -19.59
CA ASN A 32 -24.93 1.62 -18.77
C ASN A 32 -23.49 1.47 -18.25
N CYS A 33 -22.94 0.25 -18.25
CA CYS A 33 -21.60 -0.06 -17.77
C CYS A 33 -20.62 -0.46 -18.89
N GLY A 34 -20.74 0.13 -20.09
CA GLY A 34 -19.82 -0.13 -21.20
C GLY A 34 -18.34 0.06 -20.82
N TRP A 35 -18.07 1.00 -19.91
CA TRP A 35 -16.72 1.23 -19.36
C TRP A 35 -16.11 0.00 -18.68
N ILE A 36 -16.91 -0.82 -17.97
CA ILE A 36 -16.41 -2.05 -17.32
C ILE A 36 -16.10 -3.11 -18.37
N ARG A 37 -16.88 -3.24 -19.43
CA ARG A 37 -16.62 -4.28 -20.43
C ARG A 37 -15.38 -3.96 -21.26
N ASP A 38 -15.27 -2.70 -21.68
CA ASP A 38 -14.28 -2.29 -22.68
C ASP A 38 -12.91 -1.98 -22.03
N TRP A 39 -12.88 -1.54 -20.77
CA TRP A 39 -11.65 -1.13 -20.06
C TRP A 39 -11.21 -2.08 -18.93
N LYS A 40 -11.98 -3.12 -18.61
CA LYS A 40 -11.57 -4.09 -17.59
C LYS A 40 -10.33 -4.86 -18.04
N PRO A 41 -9.32 -5.04 -17.17
CA PRO A 41 -8.18 -5.91 -17.44
C PRO A 41 -8.59 -7.34 -17.81
N GLY A 42 -7.97 -7.87 -18.84
CA GLY A 42 -8.14 -9.21 -19.39
C GLY A 42 -7.04 -10.19 -18.93
N PRO A 43 -7.02 -11.40 -19.53
CA PRO A 43 -5.97 -12.38 -19.30
C PRO A 43 -4.66 -11.96 -19.96
N TYR A 44 -3.55 -12.62 -19.58
CA TYR A 44 -2.23 -12.36 -20.14
C TYR A 44 -2.20 -12.55 -21.68
N PRO A 45 -1.74 -11.55 -22.46
CA PRO A 45 -1.68 -11.64 -23.91
C PRO A 45 -0.56 -12.58 -24.36
N LYS A 46 -0.88 -13.58 -25.19
CA LYS A 46 0.08 -14.59 -25.66
C LYS A 46 0.53 -14.33 -27.09
N THR A 47 -0.33 -13.71 -27.89
CA THR A 47 -0.03 -13.40 -29.29
C THR A 47 0.38 -11.93 -29.45
N GLN A 48 1.07 -11.62 -30.55
CA GLN A 48 1.45 -10.24 -30.86
C GLN A 48 0.21 -9.36 -31.14
N GLU A 49 -0.80 -9.91 -31.84
CA GLU A 49 -2.04 -9.18 -32.12
C GLU A 49 -2.81 -8.83 -30.83
N GLU A 50 -2.86 -9.76 -29.86
CA GLU A 50 -3.43 -9.49 -28.54
C GLU A 50 -2.63 -8.44 -27.78
N ARG A 51 -1.30 -8.47 -27.90
CA ARG A 51 -0.42 -7.48 -27.29
C ARG A 51 -0.66 -6.08 -27.87
N ASP A 52 -0.76 -5.96 -29.19
CA ASP A 52 -0.99 -4.68 -29.88
C ASP A 52 -2.39 -4.13 -29.55
N ALA A 53 -3.40 -5.01 -29.46
CA ALA A 53 -4.74 -4.64 -29.04
C ALA A 53 -4.79 -4.17 -27.56
N ALA A 54 -4.03 -4.84 -26.68
CA ALA A 54 -3.91 -4.44 -25.28
C ALA A 54 -3.15 -3.12 -25.12
N ALA A 55 -2.04 -2.91 -25.84
CA ALA A 55 -1.32 -1.64 -25.86
C ALA A 55 -2.25 -0.48 -26.25
N LYS A 56 -3.04 -0.66 -27.32
CA LYS A 56 -4.04 0.31 -27.75
C LYS A 56 -5.13 0.58 -26.71
N LYS A 57 -5.58 -0.44 -25.98
CA LYS A 57 -6.55 -0.31 -24.89
C LYS A 57 -6.01 0.55 -23.73
N TYR A 58 -4.72 0.47 -23.45
CA TYR A 58 -4.06 1.25 -22.39
C TYR A 58 -3.44 2.58 -22.89
N ASN A 59 -3.74 3.00 -24.11
CA ASN A 59 -3.14 4.19 -24.74
C ASN A 59 -1.60 4.17 -24.74
N LEU A 60 -1.00 2.98 -24.86
CA LEU A 60 0.45 2.79 -24.91
C LEU A 60 0.89 2.46 -26.34
N ILE A 61 2.14 2.79 -26.65
CA ILE A 61 2.80 2.36 -27.88
C ILE A 61 3.05 0.84 -27.76
N PRO A 62 2.81 0.03 -28.82
CA PRO A 62 3.03 -1.43 -28.75
C PRO A 62 4.44 -1.84 -28.31
N GLU A 63 5.43 -0.99 -28.57
CA GLU A 63 6.83 -1.18 -28.21
C GLU A 63 7.09 -0.98 -26.70
N ASP A 64 6.40 -0.01 -26.09
CA ASP A 64 6.51 0.29 -24.65
C ASP A 64 5.61 -0.60 -23.78
N TYR A 65 4.72 -1.36 -24.42
CA TYR A 65 3.79 -2.24 -23.71
C TYR A 65 4.48 -3.54 -23.28
N GLU A 66 4.85 -3.58 -22.02
CA GLU A 66 5.31 -4.77 -21.32
C GLU A 66 4.29 -5.24 -20.29
N THR A 67 4.18 -6.56 -20.09
CA THR A 67 3.28 -7.17 -19.11
C THR A 67 4.04 -7.81 -17.96
N TYR A 68 3.35 -8.02 -16.85
CA TYR A 68 3.88 -8.80 -15.74
C TYR A 68 4.00 -10.30 -16.10
N PRO A 69 4.91 -11.05 -15.46
CA PRO A 69 5.07 -12.48 -15.71
C PRO A 69 3.75 -13.26 -15.56
N GLU A 70 3.55 -14.26 -16.42
CA GLU A 70 2.41 -15.17 -16.36
C GLU A 70 2.37 -15.87 -14.99
N GLY A 71 1.22 -15.82 -14.31
CA GLY A 71 1.04 -16.35 -12.95
C GLY A 71 1.09 -15.31 -11.81
N SER A 72 1.42 -14.04 -12.11
CA SER A 72 1.36 -12.93 -11.15
C SER A 72 -0.07 -12.54 -10.74
N GLY A 73 -1.07 -12.90 -11.54
CA GLY A 73 -2.48 -12.55 -11.31
C GLY A 73 -2.90 -11.19 -11.90
N TYR A 74 -1.98 -10.45 -12.51
CA TYR A 74 -2.24 -9.11 -13.07
C TYR A 74 -2.79 -9.10 -14.50
N GLY A 75 -2.71 -10.23 -15.22
CA GLY A 75 -3.33 -10.38 -16.53
C GLY A 75 -2.64 -9.56 -17.63
N ASP A 76 -3.41 -8.74 -18.35
CA ASP A 76 -2.96 -7.83 -19.42
C ASP A 76 -2.53 -6.44 -18.91
N TYR A 77 -2.48 -6.22 -17.59
CA TYR A 77 -2.13 -4.90 -17.07
C TYR A 77 -0.66 -4.55 -17.40
N PRO A 78 -0.40 -3.34 -17.92
CA PRO A 78 0.95 -2.94 -18.30
C PRO A 78 1.84 -2.74 -17.08
N LYS A 79 3.10 -3.17 -17.24
CA LYS A 79 4.15 -3.00 -16.26
C LYS A 79 4.83 -1.65 -16.46
N LEU A 80 4.33 -0.64 -15.77
CA LEU A 80 4.91 0.70 -15.82
C LEU A 80 6.13 0.83 -14.90
N PRO A 81 7.09 1.72 -15.23
CA PRO A 81 8.20 2.02 -14.34
C PRO A 81 7.70 2.60 -13.01
N ALA A 82 8.40 2.28 -11.93
CA ALA A 82 8.11 2.78 -10.59
C ALA A 82 8.51 4.26 -10.50
N VAL A 83 7.63 5.15 -10.98
CA VAL A 83 7.84 6.61 -10.95
C VAL A 83 6.89 7.24 -9.94
N GLY A 84 7.46 7.94 -8.96
CA GLY A 84 6.69 8.72 -7.97
C GLY A 84 6.08 9.96 -8.59
N GLU A 85 4.93 10.41 -8.07
CA GLU A 85 4.31 11.66 -8.51
C GLU A 85 5.27 12.85 -8.39
N ASP A 86 6.09 12.87 -7.33
CA ASP A 86 7.02 13.95 -7.01
C ASP A 86 8.10 14.21 -8.06
N VAL A 87 8.40 13.21 -8.88
CA VAL A 87 9.46 13.24 -9.91
C VAL A 87 8.98 13.95 -11.17
N ARG A 88 7.66 13.94 -11.42
CA ARG A 88 7.07 14.61 -12.58
C ARG A 88 7.21 16.13 -12.43
N ASP A 89 7.29 16.82 -13.57
CA ASP A 89 7.47 18.26 -13.62
C ASP A 89 6.31 18.97 -12.89
N PRO A 90 6.58 19.73 -11.81
CA PRO A 90 5.53 20.46 -11.09
C PRO A 90 4.97 21.65 -11.87
N TYR A 91 5.63 22.09 -12.94
CA TYR A 91 5.24 23.26 -13.73
C TYR A 91 4.45 22.91 -15.00
N GLU A 92 4.33 21.63 -15.33
CA GLU A 92 3.49 21.17 -16.43
C GLU A 92 2.00 21.38 -16.10
N ASP A 93 1.22 21.78 -17.10
CA ASP A 93 -0.23 21.94 -16.96
C ASP A 93 -0.92 20.58 -17.08
N LEU A 94 -1.11 19.93 -15.94
CA LEU A 94 -1.63 18.57 -15.82
C LEU A 94 -3.11 18.59 -15.43
N ASP A 95 -3.93 17.78 -16.11
CA ASP A 95 -5.38 17.71 -15.84
C ASP A 95 -5.69 17.47 -14.35
N TYR A 96 -4.90 16.61 -13.69
CA TYR A 96 -4.95 16.37 -12.26
C TYR A 96 -3.70 16.92 -11.57
N HIS A 97 -3.63 18.24 -11.41
CA HIS A 97 -2.49 18.93 -10.81
C HIS A 97 -2.03 18.33 -9.46
N PHE A 98 -2.96 18.00 -8.55
CA PHE A 98 -2.62 17.42 -7.24
C PHE A 98 -1.93 16.04 -7.33
N ARG A 99 -2.26 15.25 -8.35
CA ARG A 99 -1.71 13.89 -8.58
C ARG A 99 -0.65 13.87 -9.68
N ARG A 100 -0.32 15.05 -10.22
CA ARG A 100 0.61 15.26 -11.33
C ARG A 100 0.42 14.26 -12.48
N ARG A 101 -0.81 14.11 -12.99
CA ARG A 101 -1.11 13.23 -14.14
C ARG A 101 -2.18 13.77 -15.07
N ASN A 102 -2.16 13.33 -16.32
CA ASN A 102 -3.20 13.64 -17.29
C ASN A 102 -4.34 12.62 -17.30
N TYR A 103 -5.45 13.01 -17.90
CA TYR A 103 -6.58 12.14 -18.15
C TYR A 103 -6.24 11.11 -19.25
N GLY A 104 -6.61 9.84 -19.01
CA GLY A 104 -6.36 8.77 -19.97
C GLY A 104 -4.96 8.15 -19.92
N GLU A 105 -4.06 8.66 -19.08
CA GLU A 105 -2.80 7.98 -18.76
C GLU A 105 -3.05 6.68 -17.99
N THR A 106 -2.29 5.64 -18.32
CA THR A 106 -2.33 4.39 -17.56
C THR A 106 -1.62 4.55 -16.23
N LEU A 107 -2.24 4.03 -15.17
CA LEU A 107 -1.72 4.11 -13.80
C LEU A 107 -0.79 2.94 -13.52
N ASN A 108 0.22 3.15 -12.68
CA ASN A 108 1.00 2.04 -12.15
C ASN A 108 0.11 1.17 -11.25
N ILE A 109 0.44 -0.11 -11.10
CA ILE A 109 -0.30 -1.01 -10.22
C ILE A 109 -0.23 -0.59 -8.75
N ASP A 110 0.95 -0.16 -8.32
CA ASP A 110 1.23 0.33 -6.97
C ASP A 110 1.10 1.86 -6.90
N TYR A 111 0.18 2.42 -7.70
CA TYR A 111 -0.03 3.86 -7.78
C TYR A 111 -0.38 4.48 -6.42
N ASP A 112 -1.07 3.73 -5.56
CA ASP A 112 -1.38 4.16 -4.20
C ASP A 112 -0.12 4.38 -3.36
N ILE A 113 0.94 3.59 -3.55
CA ILE A 113 2.22 3.72 -2.84
C ILE A 113 3.02 4.91 -3.38
N TYR A 114 2.93 5.19 -4.67
CA TYR A 114 3.72 6.22 -5.37
C TYR A 114 3.10 7.62 -5.36
N THR A 115 2.00 7.80 -4.66
CA THR A 115 1.43 9.12 -4.37
C THR A 115 2.41 9.99 -3.59
N SER A 116 2.39 11.30 -3.84
CA SER A 116 3.24 12.31 -3.20
C SER A 116 3.24 12.28 -1.65
N ASP A 117 2.16 11.76 -1.02
CA ASP A 117 2.04 11.65 0.44
C ASP A 117 2.74 10.43 1.05
N ARG A 118 3.19 9.48 0.24
CA ARG A 118 3.71 8.19 0.71
C ARG A 118 5.19 8.00 0.39
N HIS A 119 5.50 7.31 -0.70
CA HIS A 119 6.87 6.89 -0.99
C HIS A 119 7.26 7.24 -2.43
N ASN A 120 8.40 7.91 -2.57
CA ASN A 120 9.01 8.18 -3.86
C ASN A 120 10.16 7.19 -4.13
N PRO A 121 10.00 6.24 -5.07
CA PRO A 121 11.05 5.29 -5.41
C PRO A 121 12.26 5.91 -6.13
N ASN A 122 12.14 7.13 -6.66
CA ASN A 122 13.23 7.82 -7.38
C ASN A 122 13.77 9.00 -6.58
N GLU A 123 13.60 8.99 -5.26
CA GLU A 123 14.12 10.05 -4.42
C GLU A 123 15.65 10.10 -4.49
N THR A 124 16.20 11.28 -4.80
CA THR A 124 17.64 11.51 -4.78
C THR A 124 18.09 11.85 -3.37
N LEU A 125 18.53 10.84 -2.63
CA LEU A 125 19.03 11.03 -1.27
C LEU A 125 20.41 11.70 -1.27
N ARG A 126 20.60 12.71 -0.42
CA ARG A 126 21.90 13.38 -0.24
C ARG A 126 22.96 12.46 0.39
N TYR A 127 22.53 11.56 1.28
CA TYR A 127 23.38 10.59 1.96
C TYR A 127 22.84 9.19 1.72
N THR A 128 23.71 8.18 1.75
CA THR A 128 23.24 6.80 1.56
C THR A 128 22.39 6.36 2.76
N PRO A 129 21.36 5.51 2.56
CA PRO A 129 20.51 5.04 3.65
C PRO A 129 21.31 4.43 4.81
N LEU A 130 22.38 3.70 4.47
CA LEU A 130 23.27 3.10 5.46
C LEU A 130 23.99 4.16 6.31
N GLN A 131 24.47 5.25 5.69
CA GLN A 131 25.09 6.36 6.43
C GLN A 131 24.09 7.03 7.37
N MET A 132 22.85 7.25 6.91
CA MET A 132 21.80 7.87 7.73
C MET A 132 21.49 7.00 8.96
N VAL A 133 21.28 5.69 8.75
CA VAL A 133 21.01 4.72 9.82
C VAL A 133 22.21 4.60 10.75
N ALA A 134 23.44 4.51 10.23
CA ALA A 134 24.64 4.39 11.03
C ALA A 134 24.89 5.64 11.88
N THR A 135 24.63 6.84 11.35
CA THR A 135 24.80 8.08 12.11
C THR A 135 23.74 8.18 13.21
N PHE A 136 22.48 7.86 12.88
CA PHE A 136 21.38 7.86 13.85
C PHE A 136 21.62 6.84 14.96
N LEU A 137 21.74 5.55 14.63
CA LEU A 137 21.97 4.50 15.62
C LEU A 137 23.32 4.66 16.33
N GLY A 138 24.36 5.06 15.61
CA GLY A 138 25.68 5.31 16.16
C GLY A 138 25.68 6.36 17.28
N SER A 139 24.93 7.45 17.11
CA SER A 139 24.79 8.45 18.19
C SER A 139 24.09 7.90 19.44
N PHE A 140 23.05 7.09 19.29
CA PHE A 140 22.37 6.47 20.43
C PHE A 140 23.23 5.42 21.12
N LEU A 141 23.93 4.59 20.34
CA LEU A 141 24.86 3.59 20.86
C LEU A 141 26.04 4.26 21.58
N PHE A 142 26.53 5.39 21.07
CA PHE A 142 27.57 6.16 21.73
C PHE A 142 27.11 6.72 23.08
N LEU A 143 25.93 7.34 23.14
CA LEU A 143 25.36 7.81 24.40
C LEU A 143 25.10 6.66 25.39
N TYR A 144 24.60 5.54 24.88
CA TYR A 144 24.40 4.33 25.68
C TYR A 144 25.73 3.79 26.23
N PHE A 145 26.78 3.77 25.41
CA PHE A 145 28.12 3.39 25.83
C PHE A 145 28.65 4.30 26.94
N LEU A 146 28.49 5.63 26.81
CA LEU A 146 28.87 6.56 27.88
C LEU A 146 28.12 6.27 29.19
N ALA A 147 26.82 6.00 29.13
CA ALA A 147 26.03 5.63 30.30
C ALA A 147 26.49 4.30 30.93
N LEU A 148 26.88 3.32 30.12
CA LEU A 148 27.47 2.07 30.60
C LEU A 148 28.82 2.32 31.29
N THR A 149 29.66 3.18 30.73
CA THR A 149 30.96 3.52 31.35
C THR A 149 30.78 4.23 32.69
N ASP A 150 29.84 5.16 32.80
CA ASP A 150 29.50 5.84 34.07
C ASP A 150 29.06 4.84 35.14
N THR A 151 28.22 3.87 34.76
CA THR A 151 27.74 2.82 35.66
C THR A 151 28.85 1.83 36.05
N TYR A 152 29.69 1.42 35.11
CA TYR A 152 30.75 0.41 35.34
C TYR A 152 31.86 0.96 36.24
N PHE A 153 32.32 2.18 35.97
CA PHE A 153 33.38 2.81 36.75
C PHE A 153 32.86 3.52 38.01
N ASP A 154 31.54 3.53 38.24
CA ASP A 154 30.89 4.27 39.32
C ASP A 154 31.49 5.68 39.40
N LEU A 155 31.45 6.41 38.26
CA LEU A 155 32.04 7.75 38.16
C LEU A 155 31.32 8.77 39.06
N ARG A 156 30.27 8.33 39.78
CA ARG A 156 29.55 9.04 40.84
C ARG A 156 29.33 10.52 40.52
N ASN A 157 28.48 10.76 39.54
CA ASN A 157 27.84 12.08 39.38
C ASN A 157 26.78 12.35 40.48
N ALA A 158 26.47 11.35 41.32
CA ALA A 158 25.55 11.50 42.44
C ALA A 158 26.22 12.22 43.63
N TRP A 159 25.42 12.97 44.39
CA TRP A 159 25.88 13.55 45.65
C TRP A 159 26.40 12.46 46.60
N GLN A 160 27.50 12.76 47.29
CA GLN A 160 28.17 11.87 48.26
C GLN A 160 27.34 11.68 49.54
N LEU A 161 26.11 11.18 49.40
CA LEU A 161 25.19 10.93 50.48
C LEU A 161 25.19 9.45 50.83
N LYS A 162 25.05 9.16 52.13
CA LYS A 162 24.78 7.80 52.59
C LYS A 162 23.40 7.35 52.07
N PRO A 163 23.16 6.03 51.91
CA PRO A 163 21.85 5.54 51.52
C PRO A 163 20.77 6.06 52.47
N LYS A 164 19.62 6.42 51.89
CA LYS A 164 18.47 6.91 52.66
C LYS A 164 18.07 5.86 53.69
N GLN A 165 18.08 6.25 54.97
CA GLN A 165 17.63 5.39 56.05
C GLN A 165 16.08 5.39 56.10
N TYR A 166 15.48 4.22 56.26
CA TYR A 166 14.03 4.04 56.40
C TYR A 166 13.74 3.40 57.75
N PRO A 167 12.75 3.89 58.53
CA PRO A 167 12.43 3.32 59.83
C PRO A 167 11.98 1.87 59.68
N LYS A 168 12.63 0.95 60.40
CA LYS A 168 12.26 -0.47 60.45
C LYS A 168 12.05 -0.91 61.91
N PRO A 169 11.06 -1.77 62.19
CA PRO A 169 10.86 -2.29 63.53
C PRO A 169 12.13 -2.96 64.06
N GLY A 170 12.60 -2.53 65.24
CA GLY A 170 13.78 -3.12 65.90
C GLY A 170 15.14 -2.73 65.32
N VAL A 171 15.22 -1.81 64.36
CA VAL A 171 16.50 -1.35 63.80
C VAL A 171 16.76 0.10 64.23
N VAL A 172 17.82 0.31 65.00
CA VAL A 172 18.27 1.64 65.43
C VAL A 172 19.20 2.21 64.36
N HIS A 173 18.92 3.44 63.91
CA HIS A 173 19.64 4.09 62.81
C HIS A 173 20.62 5.18 63.26
N TYR A 174 20.68 5.47 64.56
CA TYR A 174 21.58 6.44 65.17
C TYR A 174 22.60 5.76 66.08
N THR A 175 23.80 6.35 66.20
CA THR A 175 24.90 5.84 67.04
C THR A 175 24.98 6.54 68.40
N PHE A 176 24.03 7.41 68.73
CA PHE A 176 24.01 8.10 70.01
C PHE A 176 23.63 7.13 71.13
N GLU A 177 24.35 7.21 72.25
CA GLU A 177 23.99 6.52 73.47
C GLU A 177 22.64 7.06 73.97
N PRO A 178 21.78 6.20 74.56
CA PRO A 178 20.56 6.68 75.20
C PRO A 178 20.93 7.65 76.33
N LEU A 179 20.17 8.73 76.45
CA LEU A 179 20.32 9.64 77.59
C LEU A 179 19.83 8.89 78.84
N ASP A 180 20.72 8.71 79.82
CA ASP A 180 20.43 8.09 81.13
C ASP A 180 19.24 8.75 81.86
#